data_AF-A0A354WRA2-F1
#
_entry.id   AF-A0A354WRA2-F1
#
_cell.length_a   1.000
_cell.length_b   1.000
_cell.length_c   1.000
_cell.angle_alpha   90.00
_cell.angle_beta   90.00
_cell.angle_gamma   90.00
#
_symmetry.space_group_name_H-M   'P 1'
#
loop_
_entity.id
_entity.type
_entity.pdbx_description
1 polymer ?
#
loop_
_entity_poly.entity_id
_entity_poly.type
_entity_poly.pdbx_seq_one_letter_code
_entity_poly.pdbx_strand_id
1 'polypeptide(L)'
;MAFTEDQNETIRRDLICEARRCGVTIGMRRTSVEQLTNAVGISKGSFYKFFQTKELLFFAVLEDIHTECFAAARASLRETAAQSPASRAAEAILAACRWLSETQALVFVENDAEFLLRRLPSEIKAAHY
;
A
#
# COMPACT_ATOMS: atom_id res chain seq x y z
N MET A 1 20.51 -18.57 6.38
CA MET A 1 19.57 -19.06 7.42
C MET A 1 18.16 -18.81 6.93
N ALA A 2 17.27 -19.79 7.00
CA ALA A 2 15.87 -19.59 6.64
C ALA A 2 15.11 -19.02 7.85
N PHE A 3 14.40 -17.91 7.66
CA PHE A 3 13.46 -17.37 8.65
C PHE A 3 12.30 -18.33 8.89
N THR A 4 11.71 -18.30 10.08
CA THR A 4 10.45 -19.00 10.38
C THR A 4 9.29 -18.38 9.58
N GLU A 5 8.13 -19.03 9.57
CA GLU A 5 6.95 -18.51 8.86
C GLU A 5 6.47 -17.19 9.47
N ASP A 6 6.33 -17.11 10.79
CA ASP A 6 5.98 -15.88 11.51
C ASP A 6 6.98 -14.74 11.23
N GLN A 7 8.27 -15.06 11.12
CA GLN A 7 9.30 -14.09 10.76
C GLN A 7 9.16 -13.65 9.29
N ASN A 8 8.82 -14.56 8.38
CA ASN A 8 8.59 -14.21 6.98
C ASN A 8 7.40 -13.25 6.84
N GLU A 9 6.30 -13.52 7.55
CA GLU A 9 5.13 -12.63 7.55
C GLU A 9 5.46 -11.26 8.13
N THR A 10 6.18 -11.23 9.25
CA THR A 10 6.62 -9.98 9.90
C THR A 10 7.51 -9.16 8.96
N ILE A 11 8.55 -9.77 8.38
CA ILE A 11 9.46 -9.09 7.45
C ILE A 11 8.69 -8.57 6.21
N ARG A 12 7.76 -9.37 5.68
CA ARG A 12 6.94 -8.95 4.54
C ARG A 12 6.10 -7.71 4.89
N ARG A 13 5.46 -7.71 6.07
CA ARG A 13 4.68 -6.57 6.55
C ARG A 13 5.56 -5.34 6.75
N ASP A 14 6.72 -5.50 7.38
CA ASP A 14 7.65 -4.40 7.65
C ASP A 14 8.17 -3.78 6.35
N LEU A 15 8.46 -4.59 5.33
CA LEU A 15 8.82 -4.10 4.00
C LEU A 15 7.71 -3.25 3.37
N ILE A 16 6.44 -3.66 3.49
CA ILE A 16 5.30 -2.91 2.97
C ILE A 16 5.10 -1.61 3.74
N CYS A 17 5.16 -1.66 5.08
CA CYS A 17 5.06 -0.46 5.92
C CYS A 17 6.16 0.56 5.59
N GLU A 18 7.40 0.11 5.44
CA GLU A 18 8.52 0.98 5.11
C GLU A 18 8.42 1.51 3.67
N ALA A 19 8.02 0.67 2.71
CA ALA A 19 7.77 1.13 1.33
C ALA A 19 6.66 2.17 1.27
N ARG A 20 5.58 2.02 2.04
CA ARG A 20 4.52 3.03 2.16
C ARG A 20 5.07 4.34 2.71
N ARG A 21 5.87 4.29 3.78
CA ARG A 21 6.53 5.46 4.36
C ARG A 21 7.44 6.16 3.34
N CYS A 22 8.26 5.41 2.61
CA CYS A 22 9.09 5.95 1.54
C CYS A 22 8.27 6.52 0.38
N GLY A 23 7.18 5.85 -0.01
CA GLY A 23 6.28 6.28 -1.06
C GLY A 23 5.65 7.65 -0.81
N VAL A 24 5.19 7.89 0.43
CA VAL A 24 4.58 9.19 0.79
C VAL A 24 5.61 10.30 1.03
N THR A 25 6.84 9.97 1.45
CA THR A 25 7.86 10.97 1.83
C THR A 25 8.81 11.36 0.69
N ILE A 26 9.35 10.37 -0.02
CA ILE A 26 10.36 10.58 -1.07
C ILE A 26 9.95 10.02 -2.42
N GLY A 27 8.90 9.21 -2.49
CA GLY A 27 8.40 8.59 -3.72
C GLY A 27 9.16 7.32 -4.10
N MET A 28 8.46 6.42 -4.81
CA MET A 28 8.96 5.11 -5.21
C MET A 28 10.23 5.20 -6.07
N ARG A 29 10.30 6.19 -6.96
CA ARG A 29 11.42 6.32 -7.92
C ARG A 29 12.76 6.61 -7.24
N ARG A 30 12.74 7.34 -6.13
CA ARG A 30 13.94 7.68 -5.34
C ARG A 30 14.25 6.67 -4.24
N THR A 31 13.36 5.71 -4.01
CA THR A 31 13.53 4.67 -3.01
C THR A 31 14.34 3.50 -3.56
N SER A 32 15.45 3.16 -2.90
CA SER A 32 16.28 2.01 -3.26
C SER A 32 15.92 0.77 -2.43
N VAL A 33 16.17 -0.43 -2.98
CA VAL A 33 16.01 -1.68 -2.24
C VAL A 33 16.88 -1.70 -0.98
N GLU A 34 18.08 -1.11 -1.06
CA GLU A 34 19.01 -1.06 0.07
C GLU A 34 18.48 -0.21 1.22
N GLN A 35 17.85 0.93 0.94
CA GLN A 35 17.19 1.76 1.96
C GLN A 35 16.10 0.96 2.69
N LEU A 36 15.24 0.26 1.94
CA LEU A 36 14.16 -0.56 2.50
C LEU A 36 14.71 -1.68 3.37
N THR A 37 15.72 -2.41 2.90
CA THR A 37 16.27 -3.55 3.62
C THR A 37 17.06 -3.14 4.85
N ASN A 38 17.76 -2.00 4.81
CA ASN A 38 18.46 -1.45 5.96
C ASN A 38 17.48 -1.03 7.06
N ALA A 39 16.35 -0.43 6.70
CA ALA A 39 15.30 -0.05 7.66
C ALA A 39 14.63 -1.26 8.32
N VAL A 40 14.39 -2.34 7.57
CA VAL A 40 13.78 -3.59 8.08
C VAL A 40 14.81 -4.50 8.78
N GLY A 41 16.11 -4.26 8.60
CA GLY A 41 17.17 -5.06 9.23
C GLY A 41 17.44 -6.39 8.52
N ILE A 42 17.24 -6.46 7.20
CA ILE A 42 17.53 -7.65 6.38
C ILE A 42 18.59 -7.36 5.32
N SER A 43 19.18 -8.42 4.74
CA SER A 43 20.11 -8.26 3.63
C SER A 43 19.36 -7.93 2.33
N LYS A 44 20.04 -7.24 1.39
CA LYS A 44 19.52 -7.00 0.03
C LYS A 44 19.18 -8.31 -0.71
N GLY A 45 19.94 -9.38 -0.48
CA GLY A 45 19.64 -10.69 -1.07
C GLY A 45 18.35 -11.29 -0.52
N SER A 46 18.06 -11.06 0.78
CA SER A 46 16.85 -11.55 1.45
C SER A 46 15.59 -10.89 0.92
N PHE A 47 15.66 -9.63 0.47
CA PHE A 47 14.53 -8.91 -0.15
C PHE A 47 13.85 -9.73 -1.25
N TYR A 48 14.65 -10.33 -2.13
CA TYR A 48 14.16 -11.06 -3.30
C TYR A 48 13.44 -12.36 -2.97
N LYS A 49 13.49 -12.82 -1.71
CA LYS A 49 12.62 -13.89 -1.19
C LYS A 49 11.16 -13.43 -1.09
N PHE A 50 10.92 -12.14 -0.82
CA PHE A 50 9.59 -11.59 -0.54
C PHE A 50 8.99 -10.87 -1.74
N PHE A 51 9.82 -10.15 -2.51
CA PHE A 51 9.39 -9.38 -3.68
C PHE A 51 10.45 -9.48 -4.78
N GLN A 52 10.04 -9.85 -6.00
CA GLN A 52 10.99 -9.99 -7.11
C GLN A 52 11.55 -8.64 -7.57
N THR A 53 10.78 -7.56 -7.42
CA THR A 53 11.18 -6.19 -7.76
C THR A 53 10.65 -5.22 -6.72
N LYS A 54 11.23 -4.01 -6.65
CA LYS A 54 10.66 -2.95 -5.79
C LYS A 54 9.29 -2.53 -6.28
N GLU A 55 9.03 -2.57 -7.59
CA GLU A 55 7.73 -2.24 -8.16
C GLU A 55 6.64 -3.18 -7.63
N LEU A 56 6.91 -4.49 -7.48
CA LEU A 56 5.94 -5.41 -6.88
C LEU A 56 5.67 -5.12 -5.39
N LEU A 57 6.68 -4.66 -4.65
CA LEU A 57 6.49 -4.20 -3.28
C LEU A 57 5.62 -2.93 -3.22
N PHE A 58 5.90 -1.95 -4.06
CA PHE A 58 5.09 -0.73 -4.14
C PHE A 58 3.68 -0.98 -4.72
N PHE A 59 3.50 -2.05 -5.49
CA PHE A 59 2.17 -2.51 -5.88
C PHE A 59 1.38 -3.06 -4.68
N ALA A 60 2.01 -3.87 -3.82
CA ALA A 60 1.37 -4.30 -2.57
C ALA A 60 0.99 -3.10 -1.68
N VAL A 61 1.82 -2.05 -1.65
CA VAL A 61 1.46 -0.78 -0.97
C VAL A 61 0.22 -0.14 -1.59
N LEU A 62 0.09 -0.13 -2.92
CA LEU A 62 -1.09 0.41 -3.60
C LEU A 62 -2.35 -0.41 -3.28
N GLU A 63 -2.23 -1.74 -3.23
CA GLU A 63 -3.31 -2.65 -2.85
C GLU A 63 -3.76 -2.45 -1.39
N ASP A 64 -2.81 -2.28 -0.47
CA ASP A 64 -3.10 -1.96 0.94
C ASP A 64 -3.80 -0.60 1.07
N ILE A 65 -3.38 0.40 0.29
CA ILE A 65 -4.03 1.71 0.25
C ILE A 65 -5.49 1.58 -0.18
N HIS A 66 -5.78 0.81 -1.24
CA HIS A 66 -7.16 0.56 -1.65
C HIS A 66 -7.95 -0.14 -0.54
N THR A 67 -7.38 -1.19 0.03
CA THR A 67 -8.02 -2.01 1.07
C THR A 67 -8.39 -1.19 2.30
N GLU A 68 -7.46 -0.38 2.81
CA GLU A 68 -7.68 0.47 3.99
C GLU A 68 -8.65 1.62 3.70
N CYS A 69 -8.56 2.25 2.52
CA CYS A 69 -9.51 3.29 2.09
C CYS A 69 -10.95 2.77 2.04
N PHE A 70 -11.15 1.59 1.43
CA PHE A 70 -12.46 0.94 1.40
C PHE A 70 -12.92 0.48 2.78
N ALA A 71 -12.00 0.04 3.64
CA ALA A 71 -12.32 -0.30 5.02
C ALA A 71 -12.85 0.91 5.81
N ALA A 72 -12.25 2.09 5.63
CA ALA A 72 -12.72 3.34 6.24
C ALA A 72 -14.15 3.71 5.77
N ALA A 73 -14.40 3.65 4.46
CA ALA A 73 -15.75 3.87 3.92
C ALA A 73 -16.76 2.83 4.46
N ARG A 74 -16.37 1.56 4.52
CA ARG A 74 -17.21 0.47 5.01
C ARG A 74 -17.52 0.60 6.50
N ALA A 75 -16.57 1.05 7.31
CA ALA A 75 -16.80 1.32 8.73
C ALA A 75 -17.85 2.43 8.91
N SER A 76 -17.70 3.53 8.17
CA SER A 76 -18.68 4.62 8.16
C SER A 76 -20.08 4.16 7.75
N LEU A 77 -20.20 3.30 6.73
CA LEU A 77 -21.50 2.75 6.30
C LEU A 77 -22.19 1.89 7.37
N ARG A 78 -21.43 1.25 8.26
CA ARG A 78 -21.96 0.46 9.38
C ARG A 78 -22.43 1.36 10.52
N GLU A 79 -21.65 2.38 10.85
CA GLU A 79 -21.95 3.32 11.93
C GLU A 79 -23.15 4.22 11.62
N THR A 80 -23.38 4.52 10.33
CA THR A 80 -24.45 5.41 9.86
C THR A 80 -25.72 4.67 9.42
N ALA A 81 -25.90 3.40 9.80
CA ALA A 81 -26.97 2.54 9.28
C ALA A 81 -28.41 3.10 9.46
N ALA A 82 -28.64 3.93 10.49
CA ALA A 82 -29.93 4.55 10.77
C ALA A 82 -30.24 5.81 9.92
N GLN A 83 -29.27 6.32 9.16
CA GLN A 83 -29.43 7.53 8.35
C GLN A 83 -30.02 7.26 6.96
N SER A 84 -30.43 8.32 6.27
CA SER A 84 -30.89 8.24 4.88
C SER A 84 -29.80 7.68 3.93
N PRO A 85 -30.15 6.99 2.83
CA PRO A 85 -29.17 6.49 1.87
C PRO A 85 -28.21 7.56 1.35
N ALA A 86 -28.71 8.78 1.10
CA ALA A 86 -27.89 9.90 0.64
C ALA A 86 -26.87 10.34 1.69
N SER A 87 -27.29 10.47 2.96
CA SER A 87 -26.39 10.81 4.07
C SER A 87 -25.31 9.77 4.28
N ARG A 88 -25.67 8.48 4.19
CA ARG A 88 -24.73 7.36 4.32
C ARG A 88 -23.69 7.35 3.21
N ALA A 89 -24.10 7.59 1.97
CA ALA A 89 -23.17 7.71 0.84
C ALA A 89 -22.20 8.88 1.04
N ALA A 90 -22.70 10.04 1.48
CA ALA A 90 -21.86 11.20 1.75
C ALA A 90 -20.83 10.92 2.85
N GLU A 91 -21.25 10.32 3.98
CA GLU A 91 -20.34 9.99 5.08
C GLU A 91 -19.29 8.95 4.70
N ALA A 92 -19.66 7.94 3.90
CA ALA A 92 -18.72 6.94 3.41
C ALA A 92 -17.63 7.56 2.52
N ILE A 93 -18.02 8.47 1.62
CA ILE A 93 -17.09 9.22 0.77
C ILE A 93 -16.19 10.10 1.64
N LEU A 94 -16.76 10.84 2.60
CA LEU A 94 -15.99 11.69 3.50
C LEU A 94 -15.02 10.88 4.37
N ALA A 95 -15.40 9.69 4.83
CA ALA A 95 -14.53 8.80 5.60
C ALA A 95 -13.33 8.34 4.77
N ALA A 96 -13.55 7.92 3.52
CA ALA A 96 -12.46 7.61 2.59
C ALA A 96 -11.55 8.82 2.34
N CYS A 97 -12.13 10.00 2.07
CA CYS A 97 -11.36 11.23 1.88
C CYS A 97 -10.53 11.63 3.11
N ARG A 98 -11.09 11.51 4.33
CA ARG A 98 -10.38 11.76 5.59
C ARG A 98 -9.19 10.82 5.73
N TRP A 99 -9.41 9.52 5.53
CA TRP A 99 -8.34 8.52 5.61
C TRP A 99 -7.22 8.77 4.56
N LEU A 100 -7.59 9.11 3.33
CA LEU A 100 -6.64 9.47 2.27
C LEU A 100 -5.79 10.70 2.64
N SER A 101 -6.41 11.69 3.28
CA SER A 101 -5.76 12.92 3.75
C SER A 101 -4.82 12.64 4.91
N GLU A 102 -5.28 11.96 5.96
CA GLU A 102 -4.52 11.67 7.17
C GLU A 102 -3.29 10.79 6.91
N THR A 103 -3.44 9.82 6.00
CA THR A 103 -2.35 8.91 5.65
C THR A 103 -1.44 9.41 4.53
N GLN A 104 -1.78 10.56 3.92
CA GLN A 104 -1.10 11.12 2.75
C GLN A 104 -1.01 10.14 1.57
N ALA A 105 -1.89 9.14 1.51
CA ALA A 105 -1.85 8.09 0.47
C ALA A 105 -2.00 8.67 -0.94
N LEU A 106 -2.74 9.79 -1.09
CA LEU A 106 -2.86 10.50 -2.38
C LEU A 106 -1.52 10.99 -2.91
N VAL A 107 -0.57 11.37 -2.05
CA VAL A 107 0.78 11.80 -2.49
C VAL A 107 1.48 10.69 -3.25
N PHE A 108 1.39 9.46 -2.77
CA PHE A 108 1.97 8.31 -3.47
C PHE A 108 1.19 7.99 -4.76
N VAL A 109 -0.14 8.00 -4.70
CA VAL A 109 -0.99 7.68 -5.85
C VAL A 109 -0.75 8.66 -7.00
N GLU A 110 -0.76 9.96 -6.73
CA GLU A 110 -0.56 11.00 -7.75
C GLU A 110 0.84 10.97 -8.36
N ASN A 111 1.88 10.71 -7.55
CA ASN A 111 3.26 10.83 -8.01
C ASN A 111 3.83 9.55 -8.64
N ASP A 112 3.35 8.38 -8.24
CA ASP A 112 4.02 7.11 -8.60
C ASP A 112 3.10 6.04 -9.18
N ALA A 113 1.77 6.08 -8.96
CA ALA A 113 0.89 4.98 -9.38
C ALA A 113 0.91 4.76 -10.90
N GLU A 114 0.83 5.82 -11.70
CA GLU A 114 0.84 5.67 -13.17
C GLU A 114 2.15 4.99 -13.65
N PHE A 115 3.29 5.46 -13.16
CA PHE A 115 4.59 4.89 -13.54
C PHE A 115 4.74 3.46 -13.04
N LEU A 116 4.28 3.18 -11.81
CA LEU A 116 4.25 1.85 -11.24
C LEU A 116 3.44 0.89 -12.12
N LEU A 117 2.18 1.24 -12.44
CA LEU A 117 1.29 0.41 -13.25
C LEU A 117 1.86 0.12 -14.64
N ARG A 118 2.59 1.07 -15.25
CA ARG A 118 3.28 0.84 -16.53
C ARG A 118 4.38 -0.22 -16.44
N ARG A 119 5.03 -0.37 -15.28
CA ARG A 119 6.17 -1.28 -15.08
C ARG A 119 5.81 -2.64 -14.52
N LEU A 120 4.55 -2.88 -14.16
CA LEU A 120 4.10 -4.19 -13.74
C LEU A 120 4.17 -5.21 -14.89
N PRO A 121 4.36 -6.51 -14.58
CA PRO A 121 4.17 -7.58 -15.54
C PRO A 121 2.76 -7.57 -16.15
N SER A 122 2.64 -7.99 -17.41
CA SER A 122 1.39 -8.00 -18.18
C SER A 122 0.29 -8.81 -17.48
N GLU A 123 0.67 -9.91 -16.83
CA GLU A 123 -0.22 -10.80 -16.10
C GLU A 123 -0.90 -10.10 -14.91
N ILE A 124 -0.14 -9.26 -14.19
CA ILE A 124 -0.67 -8.50 -13.05
C ILE A 124 -1.60 -7.39 -13.55
N LYS A 125 -1.28 -6.74 -14.67
CA LYS A 125 -2.18 -5.71 -15.24
C LYS A 125 -3.52 -6.31 -15.63
N ALA A 126 -3.52 -7.47 -16.30
CA ALA A 126 -4.75 -8.12 -16.77
C ALA A 126 -5.68 -8.62 -15.65
N ALA A 127 -5.14 -8.88 -14.45
CA ALA A 127 -5.93 -9.34 -13.31
C ALA A 127 -6.58 -8.20 -12.51
N HIS A 128 -6.07 -6.97 -12.61
CA HIS A 128 -6.49 -5.84 -11.77
C HIS A 128 -7.01 -4.62 -12.57
N TYR A 129 -6.68 -4.52 -13.86
CA TYR A 129 -7.03 -3.43 -14.78
C TYR A 129 -7.41 -3.98 -16.17
#